data_AF-A0A1G2UTA1-F1
#
_entry.id   AF-A0A1G2UTA1-F1
#
_cell.length_a   1.000
_cell.length_b   1.000
_cell.length_c   1.000
_cell.angle_alpha   90.00
_cell.angle_beta   90.00
_cell.angle_gamma   90.00
#
_symmetry.space_group_name_H-M   'P 1'
#
loop_
_entity.id
_entity.type
_entity.pdbx_description
1 polymer ?
#
loop_
_entity_poly.entity_id
_entity_poly.type
_entity_poly.pdbx_seq_one_letter_code
_entity_poly.pdbx_strand_id
1 'polypeptide(L)'
;MNLHPALVHFPIALLTLYAVCELVWSQKLSENISWFWWKFGLLFFGVLSSIPTILTGILARDLIGNSELINLHKNFAFSTIAVFSIILILYFKRLLINSTSIRLYALLGLALITITGALGGAVAFGPDVDPLVSFIYHTFF
;
A
#
# COMPACT_ATOMS: atom_id res chain seq x y z
N MET A 1 -0.32 21.67 -10.45
CA MET A 1 -0.22 20.19 -10.57
C MET A 1 -0.82 19.58 -9.32
N ASN A 2 -1.58 18.49 -9.45
CA ASN A 2 -2.05 17.76 -8.28
C ASN A 2 -0.84 17.10 -7.61
N LEU A 3 -0.52 17.53 -6.38
CA LEU A 3 0.62 17.02 -5.63
C LEU A 3 0.40 15.55 -5.23
N HIS A 4 -0.86 15.15 -5.03
CA HIS A 4 -1.22 13.82 -4.56
C HIS A 4 -0.75 12.68 -5.50
N PRO A 5 -1.05 12.67 -6.82
CA PRO A 5 -0.52 11.67 -7.73
C PRO A 5 1.01 11.56 -7.77
N ALA A 6 1.75 12.64 -7.50
CA ALA A 6 3.20 12.54 -7.41
C ALA A 6 3.63 11.82 -6.13
N LEU A 7 3.00 12.15 -4.99
CA LEU A 7 3.37 11.61 -3.68
C LEU A 7 2.97 10.16 -3.48
N VAL A 8 1.90 9.66 -4.10
CA VAL A 8 1.46 8.25 -3.95
C VAL A 8 2.53 7.24 -4.37
N HIS A 9 3.43 7.60 -5.29
CA HIS A 9 4.45 6.67 -5.80
C HIS A 9 5.44 6.21 -4.71
N PHE A 10 5.74 7.06 -3.73
CA PHE A 10 6.68 6.72 -2.64
C PHE A 10 6.18 5.59 -1.74
N PRO A 11 5.01 5.71 -1.06
CA PRO A 11 4.50 4.62 -0.24
C PRO A 11 4.18 3.39 -1.09
N ILE A 12 3.68 3.55 -2.33
CA ILE A 12 3.40 2.41 -3.22
C ILE A 12 4.67 1.62 -3.51
N ALA A 13 5.73 2.27 -3.97
CA ALA A 13 6.98 1.59 -4.32
C ALA A 13 7.61 0.90 -3.10
N LEU A 14 7.71 1.61 -1.97
CA LEU A 14 8.36 1.09 -0.76
C LEU A 14 7.59 -0.08 -0.13
N LEU A 15 6.26 0.03 0.00
CA LEU A 15 5.44 -1.01 0.60
C LEU A 15 5.26 -2.23 -0.32
N THR A 16 5.17 -2.01 -1.63
CA THR A 16 5.15 -3.11 -2.62
C THR A 16 6.47 -3.87 -2.59
N LEU A 17 7.61 -3.15 -2.61
CA LEU A 17 8.92 -3.79 -2.54
C LEU A 17 9.11 -4.54 -1.22
N TYR A 18 8.68 -3.96 -0.09
CA TYR A 18 8.63 -4.66 1.19
C TYR A 18 7.83 -5.97 1.09
N ALA A 19 6.60 -5.92 0.56
CA ALA A 19 5.73 -7.09 0.46
C ALA A 19 6.35 -8.18 -0.43
N VAL A 20 6.92 -7.81 -1.58
CA VAL A 20 7.64 -8.75 -2.46
C VAL A 20 8.84 -9.36 -1.73
N CYS A 21 9.66 -8.55 -1.05
CA CYS A 21 10.78 -9.03 -0.26
C CYS A 21 10.34 -9.97 0.87
N GLU A 22 9.17 -9.75 1.48
CA GLU A 22 8.63 -10.62 2.54
C GLU A 22 8.07 -11.94 2.00
N LEU A 23 7.47 -11.93 0.80
CA LEU A 23 6.84 -13.10 0.17
C LEU A 23 7.86 -14.02 -0.53
N VAL A 24 8.88 -13.46 -1.18
CA VAL A 24 9.94 -14.21 -1.88
C VAL A 24 10.95 -14.82 -0.90
N TRP A 25 10.84 -14.46 0.37
CA TRP A 25 11.84 -14.77 1.39
C TRP A 25 11.91 -16.28 1.76
N SER A 26 13.13 -16.82 1.74
CA SER A 26 13.48 -18.20 2.13
C SER A 26 14.30 -18.26 3.43
N GLN A 27 14.28 -19.42 4.12
CA GLN A 27 15.00 -19.62 5.39
C GLN A 27 16.49 -19.28 5.32
N LYS A 28 17.15 -19.46 4.16
CA LYS A 28 18.58 -19.14 3.97
C LYS A 28 18.89 -17.64 3.99
N LEU A 29 17.96 -16.78 3.58
CA LEU A 29 18.13 -15.32 3.67
C LEU A 29 17.85 -14.79 5.09
N SER A 30 17.23 -15.60 5.96
CA SER A 30 16.82 -15.18 7.30
C SER A 30 17.95 -15.01 8.30
N GLU A 31 19.08 -15.66 8.04
CA GLU A 31 20.27 -15.60 8.90
C GLU A 31 21.04 -14.28 8.71
N ASN A 32 20.74 -13.51 7.66
CA ASN A 32 21.40 -12.24 7.40
C ASN A 32 20.69 -11.08 8.09
N ILE A 33 21.30 -10.58 9.17
CA ILE A 33 20.80 -9.42 9.93
C ILE A 33 20.60 -8.16 9.06
N SER A 34 21.39 -7.98 7.99
CA SER A 34 21.24 -6.86 7.06
C SER A 34 19.90 -6.92 6.29
N TRP A 35 19.46 -8.12 5.91
CA TRP A 35 18.20 -8.31 5.18
C TRP A 35 17.00 -7.85 6.00
N PHE A 36 17.01 -8.10 7.31
CA PHE A 36 15.98 -7.61 8.22
C PHE A 36 15.90 -6.07 8.19
N TRP A 37 17.03 -5.38 8.29
CA TRP A 37 17.06 -3.91 8.31
C TRP A 37 16.61 -3.29 6.98
N TRP A 38 16.91 -3.91 5.85
CA TRP A 38 16.39 -3.48 4.55
C TRP A 38 14.87 -3.57 4.48
N LYS A 39 14.29 -4.72 4.86
CA LYS A 39 12.83 -4.90 4.89
C LYS A 39 12.17 -3.93 5.87
N PHE A 40 12.74 -3.80 7.07
CA PHE A 40 12.26 -2.87 8.08
C PHE A 40 12.29 -1.42 7.57
N GLY A 41 13.38 -1.00 6.93
CA GLY A 41 13.51 0.33 6.34
C GLY A 41 12.46 0.60 5.27
N LEU A 42 12.26 -0.34 4.34
CA LEU A 42 11.21 -0.24 3.30
C LEU A 42 9.82 -0.07 3.91
N LEU A 43 9.49 -0.89 4.91
CA LEU A 43 8.21 -0.81 5.60
C LEU A 43 8.06 0.51 6.36
N PHE A 44 9.06 0.90 7.15
CA PHE A 44 9.03 2.09 7.99
C PHE A 44 8.89 3.37 7.17
N PHE A 45 9.75 3.55 6.16
CA PHE A 45 9.67 4.72 5.29
C PHE A 45 8.46 4.68 4.36
N GLY A 46 7.99 3.48 3.98
CA GLY A 46 6.74 3.29 3.25
C GLY A 46 5.53 3.81 4.03
N VAL A 47 5.39 3.41 5.31
CA VAL A 47 4.33 3.92 6.20
C VAL A 47 4.51 5.41 6.49
N LEU A 48 5.74 5.89 6.73
CA LEU A 48 5.98 7.31 7.01
C LEU A 48 5.61 8.20 5.82
N SER A 49 5.98 7.80 4.61
CA SER A 49 5.66 8.53 3.37
C SER A 49 4.18 8.49 2.98
N SER A 50 3.37 7.61 3.59
CA SER A 50 1.92 7.63 3.37
C SER A 50 1.23 8.81 4.04
N ILE A 51 1.85 9.44 5.04
CA ILE A 51 1.31 10.61 5.75
C ILE A 51 1.09 11.79 4.79
N PRO A 52 2.12 12.33 4.10
CA PRO A 52 1.90 13.44 3.16
C PRO A 52 1.00 13.03 1.99
N THR A 53 0.99 11.76 1.62
CA THR A 53 0.10 11.22 0.58
C THR A 53 -1.38 11.30 0.99
N ILE A 54 -1.72 10.88 2.21
CA ILE A 54 -3.10 10.97 2.74
C ILE A 54 -3.53 12.43 2.84
N LEU A 55 -2.68 13.30 3.41
CA LEU A 55 -3.01 14.71 3.58
C LEU A 55 -3.34 15.38 2.26
N THR A 56 -2.50 15.16 1.24
CA THR A 56 -2.73 15.72 -0.09
C THR A 56 -3.91 15.10 -0.82
N GLY A 57 -4.26 13.84 -0.53
CA GLY A 57 -5.47 13.19 -1.07
C GLY A 57 -6.76 13.72 -0.46
N ILE A 58 -6.75 14.04 0.84
CA ILE A 58 -7.90 14.69 1.51
C ILE A 58 -8.11 16.09 0.92
N LEU A 59 -7.04 16.89 0.79
CA LEU A 59 -7.11 18.21 0.17
C LEU A 59 -7.59 18.14 -1.29
N ALA A 60 -7.15 17.12 -2.04
CA ALA A 60 -7.59 16.93 -3.43
C ALA A 60 -9.09 16.64 -3.52
N ARG A 61 -9.66 15.85 -2.59
CA ARG A 61 -11.11 15.56 -2.54
C ARG A 61 -11.94 16.83 -2.43
N ASP A 62 -11.53 17.77 -1.59
CA ASP A 62 -12.27 19.01 -1.38
C ASP A 62 -12.35 19.86 -2.67
N LEU A 63 -11.44 19.66 -3.62
CA LEU A 63 -11.40 20.34 -4.91
C LEU A 63 -12.18 19.61 -6.01
N ILE A 64 -12.10 18.28 -6.06
CA ILE A 64 -12.71 17.46 -7.14
C ILE A 64 -14.11 16.96 -6.82
N GLY A 65 -14.56 17.15 -5.57
CA GLY A 65 -15.85 16.67 -5.09
C GLY A 65 -15.80 15.25 -4.52
N ASN A 66 -16.94 14.81 -3.99
CA ASN A 66 -17.09 13.52 -3.35
C ASN A 66 -17.86 12.57 -4.26
N SER A 67 -17.30 11.39 -4.54
CA SER A 67 -17.95 10.32 -5.28
C SER A 67 -17.77 8.99 -4.55
N GLU A 68 -18.63 8.01 -4.85
CA GLU A 68 -18.50 6.67 -4.30
C GLU A 68 -17.14 6.04 -4.67
N LEU A 69 -16.68 6.24 -5.90
CA LEU A 69 -15.35 5.82 -6.36
C LEU A 69 -14.22 6.42 -5.50
N ILE A 70 -14.28 7.72 -5.19
CA ILE A 70 -13.29 8.39 -4.34
C ILE A 70 -13.34 7.83 -2.90
N ASN A 71 -14.52 7.52 -2.39
CA ASN A 71 -14.67 6.92 -1.05
C ASN A 71 -14.12 5.50 -1.01
N LEU A 72 -14.37 4.70 -2.04
CA LEU A 72 -13.84 3.34 -2.15
C LEU A 72 -12.31 3.36 -2.22
N HIS A 73 -11.73 4.19 -3.10
CA HIS A 73 -10.29 4.40 -3.19
C HIS A 73 -9.68 4.80 -1.83
N LYS A 74 -10.30 5.78 -1.15
CA LYS A 74 -9.88 6.20 0.21
C LYS A 74 -9.88 5.01 1.18
N ASN A 75 -10.96 4.24 1.22
CA ASN A 75 -11.10 3.16 2.19
C ASN A 75 -10.03 2.08 1.97
N PHE A 76 -9.79 1.68 0.72
CA PHE A 76 -8.71 0.76 0.38
C PHE A 76 -7.31 1.32 0.73
N ALA A 77 -7.07 2.62 0.51
CA ALA A 77 -5.82 3.26 0.91
C ALA A 77 -5.61 3.21 2.44
N PHE A 78 -6.63 3.53 3.24
CA PHE A 78 -6.55 3.43 4.71
C PHE A 78 -6.37 1.97 5.17
N SER A 79 -7.09 1.02 4.59
CA SER A 79 -6.92 -0.41 4.90
C SER A 79 -5.50 -0.90 4.58
N THR A 80 -4.94 -0.49 3.44
CA THR A 80 -3.56 -0.81 3.05
C THR A 80 -2.57 -0.32 4.10
N ILE A 81 -2.67 0.94 4.49
CA ILE A 81 -1.76 1.56 5.47
C ILE A 81 -1.94 0.93 6.85
N ALA A 82 -3.17 0.59 7.24
CA ALA A 82 -3.45 -0.09 8.50
C ALA A 82 -2.76 -1.46 8.56
N VAL A 83 -2.88 -2.28 7.51
CA VAL A 83 -2.23 -3.60 7.44
C VAL A 83 -0.70 -3.48 7.55
N PHE A 84 -0.07 -2.59 6.78
CA PHE A 84 1.39 -2.40 6.88
C PHE A 84 1.81 -1.80 8.24
N SER A 85 0.99 -0.95 8.84
CA SER A 85 1.27 -0.42 10.19
C SER A 85 1.18 -1.51 11.27
N ILE A 86 0.26 -2.47 11.14
CA ILE A 86 0.19 -3.64 12.04
C ILE A 86 1.48 -4.45 11.94
N ILE A 87 1.95 -4.74 10.72
CA ILE A 87 3.24 -5.42 10.51
C ILE A 87 4.38 -4.63 11.18
N LEU A 88 4.42 -3.31 11.00
CA LEU A 88 5.46 -2.46 11.57
C LEU A 88 5.46 -2.52 13.10
N ILE A 89 4.28 -2.47 13.72
CA ILE A 89 4.12 -2.63 15.17
C ILE A 89 4.60 -4.02 15.63
N LEU A 90 4.28 -5.07 14.89
CA LEU A 90 4.71 -6.44 15.19
C LEU A 90 6.24 -6.58 15.12
N TYR A 91 6.91 -5.90 14.18
CA TYR A 91 8.36 -5.82 14.12
C TYR A 91 8.94 -5.07 15.33
N PHE A 92 8.39 -3.91 15.69
CA PHE A 92 8.84 -3.16 16.87
C PHE A 92 8.70 -3.95 18.18
N LYS A 93 7.58 -4.65 18.35
CA LYS A 93 7.34 -5.50 19.53
C LYS A 93 8.11 -6.83 19.48
N ARG A 94 8.79 -7.14 18.38
CA ARG A 94 9.48 -8.41 18.13
C ARG A 94 8.59 -9.65 18.29
N LEU A 95 7.26 -9.51 18.13
CA LEU A 95 6.29 -10.56 18.50
C LEU A 95 6.13 -11.66 17.45
N LEU A 96 6.48 -11.40 16.18
CA LEU A 96 6.22 -12.32 15.07
C LEU A 96 7.32 -12.28 14.00
N ILE A 97 8.56 -12.00 14.41
CA ILE A 97 9.70 -12.02 13.49
C ILE A 97 9.73 -13.42 12.85
N ASN A 98 9.67 -13.46 11.52
CA ASN A 98 9.74 -14.69 10.73
C ASN A 98 8.51 -15.62 10.78
N SER A 99 7.32 -15.10 11.10
CA SER A 99 6.08 -15.88 11.12
C SER A 99 5.33 -15.91 9.78
N THR A 100 4.66 -17.03 9.49
CA THR A 100 3.67 -17.15 8.39
C THR A 100 2.63 -16.04 8.44
N SER A 101 2.25 -15.57 9.64
CA SER A 101 1.30 -14.48 9.80
C SER A 101 1.76 -13.18 9.13
N ILE A 102 3.05 -12.84 9.23
CA ILE A 102 3.61 -11.64 8.58
C ILE A 102 3.49 -11.77 7.05
N ARG A 103 3.75 -12.96 6.50
CA ARG A 103 3.60 -13.21 5.06
C ARG A 103 2.16 -13.07 4.60
N LEU A 104 1.20 -13.56 5.40
CA LEU A 104 -0.22 -13.40 5.10
C LEU A 104 -0.65 -11.92 5.13
N TYR A 105 -0.18 -11.15 6.13
CA TYR A 105 -0.43 -9.71 6.16
C TYR A 105 0.26 -8.98 5.00
N ALA A 106 1.47 -9.36 4.62
CA ALA A 106 2.15 -8.78 3.47
C ALA A 106 1.43 -9.08 2.14
N LEU A 107 0.91 -10.30 1.98
CA LEU A 107 0.09 -10.67 0.82
C LEU A 107 -1.22 -9.88 0.78
N LEU A 108 -1.90 -9.76 1.93
CA LEU A 108 -3.11 -8.94 2.05
C LEU A 108 -2.81 -7.47 1.72
N GLY A 109 -1.74 -6.91 2.27
CA GLY A 109 -1.30 -5.55 1.99
C GLY A 109 -0.97 -5.32 0.52
N LEU A 110 -0.34 -6.30 -0.14
CA LEU A 110 -0.07 -6.27 -1.57
C LEU A 110 -1.35 -6.28 -2.41
N ALA A 111 -2.32 -7.13 -2.07
CA ALA A 111 -3.62 -7.12 -2.76
C ALA A 111 -4.35 -5.78 -2.58
N LEU A 112 -4.38 -5.24 -1.35
CA LEU A 112 -5.02 -3.96 -1.05
C LEU A 112 -4.34 -2.79 -1.77
N ILE A 113 -3.00 -2.74 -1.85
CA ILE A 113 -2.29 -1.66 -2.54
C ILE A 113 -2.49 -1.71 -4.06
N THR A 114 -2.58 -2.91 -4.64
CA THR A 114 -2.93 -3.09 -6.05
C THR A 114 -4.35 -2.58 -6.34
N ILE A 115 -5.33 -2.93 -5.51
CA ILE A 115 -6.70 -2.43 -5.66
C ILE A 115 -6.75 -0.91 -5.49
N THR A 116 -6.07 -0.38 -4.47
CA THR A 116 -5.97 1.07 -4.23
C THR A 116 -5.40 1.80 -5.45
N GLY A 117 -4.33 1.27 -6.04
CA GLY A 117 -3.69 1.82 -7.22
C GLY A 117 -4.61 1.81 -8.44
N ALA A 118 -5.31 0.69 -8.68
CA ALA A 118 -6.27 0.57 -9.77
C ALA A 118 -7.44 1.56 -9.63
N LEU A 119 -8.03 1.66 -8.43
CA LEU A 119 -9.07 2.65 -8.15
C LEU A 119 -8.55 4.09 -8.29
N GLY A 120 -7.29 4.35 -7.94
CA GLY A 120 -6.65 5.64 -8.17
C GLY A 120 -6.50 5.97 -9.67
N GLY A 121 -6.18 4.97 -10.49
CA GLY A 121 -6.20 5.06 -11.95
C GLY A 121 -7.59 5.40 -12.48
N ALA A 122 -8.63 4.73 -12.00
CA ALA A 122 -10.02 5.02 -12.35
C ALA A 122 -10.44 6.46 -11.98
N VAL A 123 -10.01 6.96 -10.82
CA VAL A 123 -10.27 8.35 -10.39
C VAL A 123 -9.60 9.36 -11.33
N ALA A 124 -8.38 9.07 -11.80
CA ALA A 124 -7.59 10.00 -12.60
C ALA A 124 -7.95 9.98 -14.09
N PHE A 125 -8.25 8.79 -14.64
CA PHE A 125 -8.34 8.56 -16.09
C PHE A 125 -9.65 7.89 -16.54
N GLY A 126 -10.52 7.49 -15.60
CA GLY A 126 -11.74 6.74 -15.88
C GLY A 126 -11.56 5.21 -15.79
N PRO A 127 -12.68 4.46 -15.71
CA PRO A 127 -12.65 3.02 -15.43
C PRO A 127 -12.01 2.18 -16.53
N ASP A 128 -12.02 2.66 -17.77
CA ASP A 128 -11.56 1.89 -18.95
C ASP A 128 -10.12 2.20 -19.38
N VAL A 129 -9.31 2.81 -18.49
CA VAL A 129 -7.92 3.18 -18.82
C VAL A 129 -7.05 1.97 -19.13
N ASP A 130 -7.26 0.85 -18.44
CA ASP A 130 -6.58 -0.43 -18.68
C ASP A 130 -7.42 -1.63 -18.20
N PRO A 131 -7.09 -2.87 -18.62
CA PRO A 131 -7.88 -4.06 -18.28
C PRO A 131 -7.96 -4.37 -16.78
N LEU A 132 -6.91 -4.08 -16.01
CA LEU A 132 -6.89 -4.35 -14.57
C LEU A 132 -7.76 -3.35 -13.83
N VAL A 133 -7.68 -2.06 -14.19
CA VAL A 133 -8.53 -1.01 -13.65
C VAL A 133 -9.99 -1.28 -13.98
N SER A 134 -10.31 -1.61 -15.22
CA SER A 134 -11.68 -1.91 -15.66
C SER A 134 -12.24 -3.13 -14.92
N PHE A 135 -11.46 -4.21 -14.82
CA PHE A 135 -11.84 -5.39 -14.06
C PHE A 135 -12.13 -5.09 -12.58
N ILE A 136 -11.24 -4.33 -11.92
CA ILE A 136 -11.40 -3.96 -10.51
C ILE A 136 -12.61 -3.04 -10.34
N TYR A 137 -12.77 -2.03 -11.20
CA TYR A 137 -13.90 -1.11 -11.13
C TYR A 137 -15.24 -1.85 -11.21
N HIS A 138 -15.43 -2.71 -12.21
CA HIS A 138 -16.66 -3.49 -12.40
C HIS A 138 -16.90 -4.59 -11.35
N THR A 139 -15.90 -4.88 -10.51
CA THR A 139 -16.11 -5.75 -9.34
C THR A 139 -16.86 -5.02 -8.22
N PHE A 140 -16.79 -3.67 -8.18
CA PHE A 140 -17.38 -2.85 -7.14
C PHE A 140 -18.56 -1.98 -7.60
N PHE A 141 -18.73 -1.78 -8.92
CA PHE A 141 -19.78 -0.96 -9.55
C PHE A 141 -20.44 -1.71 -10.71
#